data_AF-A0A146M3N4-F1
#
_entry.id   AF-A0A146M3N4-F1
#
_cell.length_a   1.000
_cell.length_b   1.000
_cell.length_c   1.000
_cell.angle_alpha   90.00
_cell.angle_beta   90.00
_cell.angle_gamma   90.00
#
_symmetry.space_group_name_H-M   'P 1'
#
loop_
_entity.id
_entity.type
_entity.pdbx_description
1 polymer ?
#
loop_
_entity_poly.entity_id
_entity_poly.type
_entity_poly.pdbx_seq_one_letter_code
_entity_poly.pdbx_strand_id
1 'polypeptide(L)'
;MGHPFCTRLSHVYSSDNVQSPVFLLFLDCVWQLINQFPTHFQFTETYLTVLWDCALTSIYDTFLFDCERDRHFSSRDPNTPLVLRSVWDELPCGRDAYLF
;
A
#
# COMPACT_ATOMS: atom_id res chain seq x y z
N MET A 1 -10.98 6.85 4.66
CA MET A 1 -11.03 5.73 5.63
C MET A 1 -9.62 5.53 6.21
N GLY A 2 -9.48 5.22 7.50
CA GLY A 2 -8.19 5.15 8.22
C GLY A 2 -7.80 3.72 8.60
N HIS A 3 -7.44 2.91 7.60
CA HIS A 3 -6.90 1.57 7.87
C HIS A 3 -5.51 1.71 8.49
N PRO A 4 -5.23 1.08 9.65
CA PRO A 4 -3.99 1.26 10.38
C PRO A 4 -2.82 0.50 9.73
N PHE A 5 -2.35 0.95 8.56
CA PHE A 5 -1.30 0.27 7.80
C PHE A 5 0.02 0.16 8.56
N CYS A 6 0.47 1.23 9.22
CA CYS A 6 1.72 1.24 9.98
C CYS A 6 1.71 0.19 11.10
N THR A 7 0.63 0.15 11.87
CA THR A 7 0.46 -0.83 12.95
C THR A 7 0.32 -2.25 12.41
N ARG A 8 -0.47 -2.46 11.34
CA ARG A 8 -0.77 -3.82 10.83
C ARG A 8 0.38 -4.45 10.05
N LEU A 9 1.14 -3.65 9.31
CA LEU A 9 2.30 -4.08 8.52
C LEU A 9 3.61 -4.02 9.33
N SER A 10 3.55 -3.56 10.58
CA SER A 10 4.70 -3.49 11.49
C SER A 10 5.85 -2.62 11.00
N HIS A 11 5.55 -1.51 10.34
CA HIS A 11 6.57 -0.53 9.94
C HIS A 11 7.35 0.02 11.13
N VAL A 12 6.70 0.12 12.28
CA VAL A 12 7.32 0.41 13.57
C VAL A 12 7.09 -0.79 14.48
N TYR A 13 8.16 -1.36 15.05
CA TYR A 13 8.02 -2.43 16.03
C TYR A 13 7.57 -1.88 17.37
N SER A 14 6.47 -2.40 17.91
CA SER A 14 5.99 -2.13 19.26
C SER A 14 5.43 -3.42 19.85
N SER A 15 5.62 -3.64 21.16
CA SER A 15 5.11 -4.82 21.87
C SER A 15 3.60 -4.96 21.79
N ASP A 16 2.90 -3.84 21.59
CA ASP A 16 1.44 -3.75 21.60
C ASP A 16 0.84 -3.78 20.18
N ASN A 17 1.68 -3.87 19.14
CA ASN A 17 1.21 -3.89 17.76
C ASN A 17 0.58 -5.24 17.43
N VAL A 18 -0.74 -5.22 17.19
CA VAL A 18 -1.46 -6.37 16.67
C VAL A 18 -1.27 -6.41 15.15
N GLN A 19 -0.23 -7.09 14.69
CA GLN A 19 -0.05 -7.37 13.27
C GLN A 19 -1.23 -8.19 12.74
N SER A 20 -1.69 -7.87 11.53
CA SER A 20 -2.74 -8.65 10.88
C SER A 20 -2.69 -8.46 9.36
N PRO A 21 -2.77 -9.54 8.56
CA PRO A 21 -2.64 -9.48 7.10
C PRO A 21 -3.93 -9.01 6.42
N VAL A 22 -4.67 -8.05 6.99
CA VAL A 22 -5.97 -7.59 6.47
C VAL A 22 -5.86 -7.09 5.04
N PHE A 23 -4.81 -6.30 4.75
CA PHE A 23 -4.58 -5.82 3.40
C PHE A 23 -4.21 -6.95 2.43
N LEU A 24 -3.40 -7.92 2.87
CA LEU A 24 -3.06 -9.09 2.05
C LEU A 24 -4.30 -9.95 1.75
N LEU A 25 -5.19 -10.14 2.72
CA LEU A 25 -6.46 -10.85 2.52
C LEU A 25 -7.36 -10.11 1.51
N PHE A 26 -7.36 -8.78 1.55
CA PHE A 26 -8.06 -8.00 0.53
C PHE A 26 -7.46 -8.23 -0.87
N LEU A 27 -6.13 -8.19 -1.00
CA LEU A 27 -5.46 -8.47 -2.28
C LEU A 27 -5.73 -9.89 -2.77
N ASP A 28 -5.75 -10.88 -1.87
CA ASP A 28 -6.09 -12.27 -2.21
C ASP A 28 -7.53 -12.39 -2.76
N CYS A 29 -8.50 -11.72 -2.11
CA CYS A 29 -9.86 -11.64 -2.65
C CYS A 29 -9.92 -11.01 -4.04
N VAL A 30 -9.13 -9.96 -4.29
CA VAL A 30 -9.05 -9.33 -5.63
C VAL A 30 -8.42 -10.28 -6.64
N TRP A 31 -7.36 -11.00 -6.26
CA TRP A 31 -6.73 -12.02 -7.10
C TRP A 31 -7.71 -13.14 -7.48
N GLN A 32 -8.53 -13.60 -6.54
CA GLN A 32 -9.59 -14.57 -6.82
C GLN A 32 -10.58 -14.05 -7.87
N LEU A 33 -10.94 -12.76 -7.81
CA LEU A 33 -11.82 -12.13 -8.81
C LEU A 33 -11.15 -12.00 -10.18
N ILE A 34 -9.86 -11.68 -10.24
CA ILE A 34 -9.09 -11.64 -11.49
C ILE A 34 -9.13 -13.02 -12.17
N ASN A 35 -8.94 -14.10 -11.41
CA ASN A 35 -9.00 -15.46 -11.94
C ASN A 35 -10.41 -15.85 -12.44
N GLN A 36 -11.45 -15.43 -11.74
CA GLN A 36 -12.84 -15.69 -12.14
C GLN A 36 -13.26 -14.90 -13.38
N PHE A 37 -12.76 -13.67 -13.54
CA PHE A 37 -13.13 -12.76 -14.62
C PHE A 37 -11.91 -12.14 -15.33
N PRO A 38 -11.12 -12.94 -16.10
CA PRO A 38 -9.82 -12.51 -16.64
C PRO A 38 -9.85 -11.28 -17.56
N THR A 39 -11.00 -10.95 -18.13
CA THR A 39 -11.17 -9.83 -19.06
C THR A 39 -11.78 -8.57 -18.44
N HIS A 40 -12.24 -8.65 -17.18
CA HIS A 40 -12.96 -7.56 -16.53
C HIS A 40 -12.05 -6.59 -15.77
N PHE A 41 -10.82 -7.03 -15.47
CA PHE A 41 -9.83 -6.22 -14.77
C PHE A 41 -8.80 -5.69 -15.77
N GLN A 42 -8.43 -4.42 -15.58
CA GLN A 42 -7.36 -3.80 -16.35
C GLN A 42 -5.99 -4.27 -15.85
N PHE A 43 -5.84 -4.55 -14.56
CA PHE A 43 -4.58 -4.97 -13.94
C PHE A 43 -4.49 -6.50 -13.77
N THR A 44 -3.27 -7.00 -13.61
CA THR A 44 -2.96 -8.43 -13.47
C THR A 44 -2.59 -8.79 -12.02
N GLU A 45 -2.37 -10.07 -11.75
CA GLU A 45 -1.77 -10.55 -10.50
C GLU A 45 -0.48 -9.80 -10.15
N THR A 46 0.37 -9.50 -11.15
CA THR A 46 1.63 -8.80 -10.92
C THR A 46 1.45 -7.41 -10.33
N TYR A 47 0.36 -6.71 -10.68
CA TYR A 47 0.05 -5.44 -10.05
C TYR A 47 -0.24 -5.60 -8.55
N LEU A 48 -0.95 -6.66 -8.17
CA LEU A 48 -1.26 -6.95 -6.76
C LEU A 48 0.01 -7.31 -5.97
N THR A 49 0.92 -8.06 -6.56
CA THR A 49 2.21 -8.40 -5.91
C THR A 49 3.09 -7.18 -5.71
N VAL A 50 3.22 -6.31 -6.72
CA VAL A 50 3.99 -5.07 -6.60
C VAL A 50 3.36 -4.14 -5.57
N LEU A 51 2.02 -4.05 -5.54
CA LEU A 51 1.31 -3.27 -4.53
C LEU A 51 1.55 -3.78 -3.11
N TRP A 52 1.62 -5.10 -2.92
CA TRP A 52 1.98 -5.73 -1.66
C TRP A 52 3.42 -5.40 -1.23
N ASP A 53 4.38 -5.50 -2.15
CA ASP A 53 5.78 -5.14 -1.88
C ASP A 53 5.92 -3.65 -1.52
N CYS A 54 5.18 -2.79 -2.22
CA CYS A 54 5.12 -1.37 -1.91
C CYS A 54 4.47 -1.07 -0.56
N ALA A 55 3.51 -1.89 -0.13
CA ALA A 55 2.91 -1.77 1.19
C ALA A 55 3.90 -2.18 2.29
N LEU A 56 4.77 -3.17 2.06
CA LEU A 56 5.80 -3.58 3.02
C LEU A 56 7.01 -2.64 3.05
N THR A 57 7.32 -1.98 1.95
CA THR A 57 8.45 -1.04 1.86
C THR A 57 8.04 0.35 2.33
N SER A 58 8.76 0.89 3.31
CA SER A 58 8.51 2.24 3.86
C SER A 58 9.02 3.38 2.98
N ILE A 59 9.31 3.12 1.70
CA ILE A 59 9.81 4.12 0.74
C ILE A 59 8.68 4.98 0.14
N TYR A 60 7.44 4.48 0.19
CA TYR A 60 6.25 5.19 -0.26
C TYR A 60 5.42 5.63 0.94
N ASP A 61 4.89 6.84 0.86
CA ASP A 61 4.06 7.41 1.93
C ASP A 61 2.63 6.83 1.95
N THR A 62 2.27 6.07 0.91
CA THR A 62 0.90 5.62 0.65
C THR A 62 0.39 4.68 1.74
N PHE A 63 1.26 3.86 2.34
CA PHE A 63 0.93 2.89 3.39
C PHE A 63 1.66 3.17 4.71
N LEU A 64 2.33 4.31 4.84
CA LEU A 64 3.22 4.60 5.97
C LEU A 64 2.49 5.01 7.25
N PHE A 65 1.25 5.47 7.16
CA PHE A 65 0.50 6.06 8.28
C PHE A 65 -0.79 5.30 8.57
N ASP A 66 -1.21 5.32 9.85
CA ASP A 66 -2.47 4.70 10.27
C ASP A 66 -3.70 5.57 9.96
N CYS A 67 -3.49 6.89 9.85
CA CYS A 67 -4.56 7.82 9.52
C CYS A 67 -4.05 9.02 8.72
N GLU A 68 -4.99 9.70 8.06
CA GLU A 68 -4.71 10.88 7.23
C GLU A 68 -4.16 12.05 8.06
N ARG A 69 -4.59 12.17 9.32
CA ARG A 69 -4.12 13.22 10.23
C ARG A 69 -2.61 13.13 10.43
N ASP A 70 -2.07 11.95 10.69
CA ASP A 70 -0.65 11.75 10.95
C ASP A 70 0.18 12.01 9.69
N ARG A 71 -0.36 11.64 8.51
CA ARG A 71 0.24 11.97 7.21
C ARG A 71 0.33 13.48 6.99
N HIS A 72 -0.75 14.22 7.23
CA HIS A 72 -0.77 15.69 7.11
C HIS A 72 0.12 16.39 8.13
N PHE A 73 0.22 15.84 9.35
CA PHE A 73 1.10 16.39 10.37
C PHE A 73 2.57 16.22 9.96
N SER A 74 2.94 15.03 9.51
CA SER A 74 4.32 14.71 9.14
C SER A 74 4.79 15.45 7.88
N SER A 75 3.91 15.74 6.93
CA SER A 75 4.24 16.54 5.75
C SER A 75 4.38 18.04 6.04
N ARG A 76 3.83 18.50 7.16
CA ARG A 76 3.84 19.91 7.60
C ARG A 76 4.77 20.16 8.79
N ASP A 77 5.56 19.17 9.19
CA ASP A 77 6.50 19.31 10.29
C ASP A 77 7.52 20.42 9.94
N PRO A 78 7.65 21.47 10.77
CA PRO A 78 8.53 22.60 10.49
C PRO A 78 10.02 22.28 10.64
N ASN A 79 10.38 21.20 11.34
CA ASN A 79 11.77 20.79 11.55
C ASN A 79 12.21 19.76 10.50
N THR A 80 11.34 18.80 10.19
CA THR A 80 11.64 17.67 9.30
C THR A 80 10.42 17.27 8.47
N PRO A 81 10.02 18.08 7.46
CA PRO A 81 8.88 17.75 6.62
C PRO A 81 9.18 16.51 5.79
N LEU A 82 8.31 15.50 5.85
CA LEU A 82 8.43 14.34 4.97
C LEU A 82 8.02 14.71 3.54
N VAL A 83 8.91 14.43 2.59
CA VAL A 83 8.58 14.49 1.16
C VAL A 83 7.71 13.29 0.82
N LEU A 84 6.46 13.57 0.48
CA LEU A 84 5.47 12.56 0.15
C LEU A 84 5.71 12.01 -1.26
N ARG A 85 6.09 10.74 -1.37
CA ARG A 85 6.19 10.01 -2.64
C ARG A 85 5.10 8.95 -2.71
N SER A 86 4.14 9.18 -3.60
CA SER A 86 3.00 8.30 -3.80
C SER A 86 3.41 7.07 -4.59
N VAL A 87 2.95 5.89 -4.15
CA VAL A 87 3.16 4.64 -4.89
C VAL A 87 2.47 4.68 -6.26
N TRP A 88 1.38 5.44 -6.39
CA TRP A 88 0.58 5.54 -7.61
C TRP A 88 1.29 6.29 -8.73
N ASP A 89 2.31 7.10 -8.41
CA ASP A 89 3.11 7.80 -9.40
C ASP A 89 4.12 6.85 -10.07
N GLU A 90 4.46 5.74 -9.40
CA GLU A 90 5.45 4.76 -9.84
C GLU A 90 4.80 3.44 -10.32
N LEU A 91 3.58 3.17 -9.87
CA LEU A 91 2.91 1.91 -10.20
C LEU A 91 2.54 1.86 -11.69
N PRO A 92 2.80 0.72 -12.33
CA PRO A 92 2.51 0.54 -13.74
C PRO A 92 0.99 0.46 -13.94
N CYS A 93 0.46 1.28 -14.88
CA CYS A 93 -0.99 1.45 -15.08
C CYS A 93 -1.52 0.56 -16.22
N GLY A 94 -2.42 -0.38 -15.90
CA GLY A 94 -3.16 -1.25 -16.82
C GLY A 94 -2.71 -2.71 -16.77
N ARG A 95 -2.76 -3.48 -17.87
CA ARG A 95 -2.17 -4.85 -17.97
C ARG A 95 -0.64 -4.80 -18.05
N ASP A 96 -0.06 -3.81 -17.43
CA ASP A 96 0.75 -2.79 -18.07
C ASP A 96 1.51 -2.06 -16.98
N ALA A 97 2.58 -1.34 -17.29
CA ALA A 97 3.16 -1.05 -18.59
C ALA A 97 4.49 -1.80 -18.69
N TYR A 98 4.39 -3.08 -19.10
CA TYR A 98 5.47 -4.04 -19.36
C TYR A 98 6.56 -4.25 -18.29
N LEU A 99 6.14 -4.43 -17.02
CA LEU A 99 6.85 -5.18 -15.97
C LEU A 99 8.22 -4.67 -15.47
N PHE A 100 9.05 -4.02 -16.29
CA PHE A 100 10.25 -3.22 -15.98
C PHE A 100 10.66 -2.46 -17.26
#